data_AF-A0A833EP47-F1
#
_entry.id   AF-A0A833EP47-F1
#
_cell.length_a   1.000
_cell.length_b   1.000
_cell.length_c   1.000
_cell.angle_alpha   90.00
_cell.angle_beta   90.00
_cell.angle_gamma   90.00
#
_symmetry.space_group_name_H-M   'P 1'
#
loop_
_entity.id
_entity.type
_entity.pdbx_description
1 polymer ?
#
loop_
_entity_poly.entity_id
_entity_poly.type
_entity_poly.pdbx_seq_one_letter_code
_entity_poly.pdbx_strand_id
1 'polypeptide(L)'
;MKLFCFSVIFVFFAVPGFLRAQHKNILISEANNPNEPSIMIDPNNTNRIVAAANLNNYYSSNDGGFTWTANVATSDYGVWGDPVVGVDKTGDFYYFHLSNPPQGNWIDRIVCQKSTDGGLTWSPGTYTGLNGTKAQDKHWAAFDFEKNAIYLTWTQFNRYGSLEPGDSSNILFSRSLDGGMTWSSAKRINQVAGDCIDDDNTVEGAVPCIGPNNEIYVSWAGPEGIVFDKSLDRGDTWLKEDIFVTEMPGGWAYSIPEIQRANGLPVTACDVSGGEHSGTIYINWSDQRNGEDDTDIWL
;
A
#
# COMPACT_ATOMS: atom_id res chain seq x y z
N MET A 1 48.05 12.42 69.07
CA MET A 1 47.54 12.18 67.70
C MET A 1 46.02 12.31 67.75
N LYS A 2 45.46 13.47 67.36
CA LYS A 2 43.99 13.69 67.33
C LYS A 2 43.55 13.59 65.87
N LEU A 3 42.78 12.56 65.52
CA LEU A 3 42.16 12.41 64.20
C LEU A 3 40.91 13.32 64.15
N PHE A 4 40.87 14.23 63.18
CA PHE A 4 39.66 14.95 62.78
C PHE A 4 38.92 14.10 61.74
N CYS A 5 37.70 13.66 62.07
CA CYS A 5 36.80 13.03 61.11
C CYS A 5 36.03 14.13 60.38
N PHE A 6 36.28 14.30 59.07
CA PHE A 6 35.45 15.12 58.20
C PHE A 6 34.29 14.26 57.68
N SER A 7 33.06 14.62 58.05
CA SER A 7 31.85 14.06 57.44
C SER A 7 31.56 14.82 56.15
N VAL A 8 31.72 14.14 55.01
CA VAL A 8 31.29 14.66 53.70
C VAL A 8 29.83 14.30 53.50
N ILE A 9 28.96 15.30 53.43
CA ILE A 9 27.54 15.13 53.08
C ILE A 9 27.44 15.09 51.55
N PHE A 10 27.13 13.92 51.00
CA PHE A 10 26.78 13.78 49.59
C PHE A 10 25.32 14.22 49.39
N VAL A 11 25.12 15.39 48.75
CA VAL A 11 23.81 15.82 48.27
C VAL A 11 23.60 15.20 46.89
N PHE A 12 22.72 14.21 46.81
CA PHE A 12 22.26 13.66 45.53
C PHE A 12 21.32 14.67 44.86
N PHE A 13 21.76 15.27 43.76
CA PHE A 13 20.87 15.98 42.84
C PHE A 13 20.13 14.93 41.99
N ALA A 14 18.85 14.71 42.30
CA ALA A 14 17.97 13.92 41.45
C ALA A 14 17.72 14.70 40.14
N VAL A 15 18.30 14.23 39.04
CA VAL A 15 17.95 14.72 37.70
C VAL A 15 16.57 14.17 37.36
N PRO A 16 15.55 15.00 37.10
CA PRO A 16 14.25 14.49 36.68
C PRO A 16 14.41 13.82 35.31
N GLY A 17 14.26 12.51 35.27
CA GLY A 17 14.14 11.77 34.02
C GLY A 17 12.86 12.19 33.31
N PHE A 18 12.95 12.51 32.02
CA PHE A 18 11.77 12.69 31.19
C PHE A 18 11.09 11.34 31.03
N LEU A 19 10.05 11.08 31.84
CA LEU A 19 9.12 10.00 31.59
C LEU A 19 8.33 10.36 30.34
N ARG A 20 8.64 9.69 29.21
CA ARG A 20 7.77 9.76 28.03
C ARG A 20 6.50 8.99 28.37
N ALA A 21 5.37 9.70 28.47
CA ALA A 21 4.07 9.08 28.60
C ALA A 21 3.86 8.12 27.41
N GLN A 22 3.21 6.98 27.67
CA GLN A 22 2.80 6.06 26.62
C GLN A 22 1.93 6.82 25.60
N HIS A 23 2.17 6.60 24.31
CA HIS A 23 1.31 7.15 23.27
C HIS A 23 -0.14 6.70 23.52
N LYS A 24 -1.09 7.64 23.50
CA LYS A 24 -2.50 7.32 23.69
C LYS A 24 -3.02 6.63 22.44
N ASN A 25 -3.46 5.37 22.57
CA ASN A 25 -4.16 4.68 21.48
C ASN A 25 -5.52 5.35 21.24
N ILE A 26 -5.81 5.67 19.98
CA ILE A 26 -7.09 6.24 19.55
C ILE A 26 -7.78 5.20 18.68
N LEU A 27 -8.95 4.73 19.13
CA LEU A 27 -9.82 3.89 18.32
C LEU A 27 -10.55 4.77 17.30
N ILE A 28 -10.34 4.52 16.01
CA ILE A 28 -10.98 5.27 14.93
C ILE A 28 -12.43 4.79 14.74
N SER A 29 -12.64 3.49 14.57
CA SER A 29 -13.96 2.91 14.33
C SER A 29 -13.97 1.38 14.53
N GLU A 30 -15.10 0.86 14.98
CA GLU A 30 -15.46 -0.58 14.92
C GLU A 30 -16.63 -0.83 13.94
N ALA A 31 -17.19 0.24 13.37
CA ALA A 31 -18.33 0.16 12.47
C ALA A 31 -17.93 -0.50 11.15
N ASN A 32 -18.83 -1.33 10.62
CA ASN A 32 -18.71 -1.99 9.32
C ASN A 32 -17.52 -2.96 9.18
N ASN A 33 -17.02 -3.54 10.27
CA ASN A 33 -15.94 -4.53 10.29
C ASN A 33 -14.67 -4.06 9.51
N PRO A 34 -14.03 -2.97 9.95
CA PRO A 34 -12.93 -2.37 9.19
C PRO A 34 -11.73 -3.33 9.14
N ASN A 35 -11.24 -3.61 7.92
CA ASN A 35 -10.02 -4.37 7.64
C ASN A 35 -9.27 -3.76 6.45
N GLU A 36 -8.03 -4.20 6.21
CA GLU A 36 -7.14 -3.68 5.15
C GLU A 36 -7.03 -2.14 5.17
N PRO A 37 -6.55 -1.55 6.28
CA PRO A 37 -6.54 -0.10 6.41
C PRO A 37 -5.43 0.53 5.58
N SER A 38 -5.66 1.75 5.12
CA SER A 38 -4.63 2.66 4.62
C SER A 38 -4.77 4.04 5.25
N ILE A 39 -3.67 4.75 5.43
CA ILE A 39 -3.63 6.04 6.14
C ILE A 39 -2.55 6.93 5.56
N MET A 40 -2.87 8.22 5.40
CA MET A 40 -1.94 9.25 4.97
C MET A 40 -2.08 10.52 5.79
N ILE A 41 -0.95 11.17 6.02
CA ILE A 41 -0.84 12.47 6.68
C ILE A 41 -0.51 13.50 5.61
N ASP A 42 -1.20 14.63 5.63
CA ASP A 42 -0.88 15.73 4.72
C ASP A 42 0.52 16.30 5.04
N PRO A 43 1.44 16.29 4.05
CA PRO A 43 2.81 16.79 4.24
C PRO A 43 2.86 18.29 4.56
N ASN A 44 1.83 19.06 4.20
CA ASN A 44 1.77 20.51 4.39
C ASN A 44 1.00 20.93 5.65
N ASN A 45 0.26 20.01 6.28
CA ASN A 45 -0.46 20.24 7.52
C ASN A 45 -0.69 18.90 8.25
N THR A 46 0.19 18.58 9.19
CA THR A 46 0.15 17.31 9.94
C THR A 46 -1.08 17.13 10.81
N ASN A 47 -1.92 18.16 10.96
CA ASN A 47 -3.22 17.99 11.62
C ASN A 47 -4.26 17.31 10.70
N ARG A 48 -4.08 17.37 9.38
CA ARG A 48 -4.95 16.73 8.40
C ARG A 48 -4.47 15.31 8.12
N ILE A 49 -5.30 14.34 8.47
CA ILE A 49 -5.02 12.92 8.27
C ILE A 49 -6.26 12.27 7.67
N VAL A 50 -6.06 11.44 6.64
CA VAL A 50 -7.13 10.64 6.05
C VAL A 50 -6.76 9.16 6.20
N ALA A 51 -7.69 8.36 6.69
CA ALA A 51 -7.58 6.92 6.74
C ALA A 51 -8.76 6.28 6.01
N ALA A 52 -8.62 5.02 5.63
CA ALA A 52 -9.67 4.24 5.02
C ALA A 52 -9.59 2.78 5.44
N ALA A 53 -10.70 2.06 5.32
CA ALA A 53 -10.78 0.63 5.57
C ALA A 53 -11.95 0.02 4.80
N ASN A 54 -11.87 -1.29 4.55
CA ASN A 54 -12.94 -2.02 3.89
C ASN A 54 -14.29 -1.85 4.60
N LEU A 55 -15.43 -1.92 3.88
CA LEU A 55 -15.50 -2.02 2.41
C LEU A 55 -15.38 -0.66 1.72
N ASN A 56 -15.98 0.39 2.30
CA ASN A 56 -16.03 1.73 1.72
C ASN A 56 -15.90 2.81 2.79
N ASN A 57 -15.27 2.51 3.93
CA ASN A 57 -15.13 3.47 5.01
C ASN A 57 -13.95 4.40 4.74
N TYR A 58 -14.14 5.69 5.04
CA TYR A 58 -13.03 6.62 5.18
C TYR A 58 -13.21 7.49 6.41
N TYR A 59 -12.09 7.98 6.92
CA TYR A 59 -12.01 8.71 8.17
C TYR A 59 -11.12 9.93 7.96
N SER A 60 -11.51 11.08 8.51
CA SER A 60 -10.70 12.28 8.47
C SER A 60 -10.47 12.84 9.87
N SER A 61 -9.25 13.31 10.12
CA SER A 61 -8.85 14.04 11.31
C SER A 61 -8.33 15.41 10.91
N ASN A 62 -8.63 16.42 11.72
CA ASN A 62 -8.15 17.80 11.57
C ASN A 62 -7.40 18.30 12.82
N ASP A 63 -7.04 17.39 13.73
CA ASP A 63 -6.32 17.69 14.97
C ASP A 63 -5.09 16.81 15.19
N GLY A 64 -4.60 16.14 14.14
CA GLY A 64 -3.42 15.28 14.23
C GLY A 64 -3.73 13.88 14.76
N GLY A 65 -4.97 13.41 14.56
CA GLY A 65 -5.40 12.05 14.89
C GLY A 65 -5.97 11.88 16.29
N PHE A 66 -6.25 12.96 17.03
CA PHE A 66 -6.90 12.87 18.35
C PHE A 66 -8.39 12.61 18.24
N THR A 67 -9.04 13.18 17.23
CA THR A 67 -10.45 12.92 16.90
C THR A 67 -10.62 12.63 15.41
N TRP A 68 -11.68 11.87 15.09
CA TRP A 68 -11.93 11.35 13.75
C TRP A 68 -13.40 11.51 13.38
N THR A 69 -13.64 11.90 12.12
CA THR A 69 -14.96 11.86 11.49
C THR A 69 -15.03 10.64 10.58
N ALA A 70 -15.98 9.75 10.81
CA ALA A 70 -16.20 8.57 9.99
C ALA A 70 -17.26 8.83 8.91
N ASN A 71 -16.99 8.36 7.69
CA ASN A 71 -17.86 8.49 6.53
C ASN A 71 -17.78 7.23 5.65
N VAL A 72 -18.68 7.15 4.66
CA VAL A 72 -18.68 6.10 3.63
C VAL A 72 -18.52 6.72 2.25
N ALA A 73 -17.65 6.14 1.43
CA ALA A 73 -17.40 6.56 0.06
C ALA A 73 -18.54 6.13 -0.87
N THR A 74 -18.79 6.96 -1.89
CA THR A 74 -19.74 6.71 -2.97
C THR A 74 -19.11 7.12 -4.30
N SER A 75 -19.36 6.34 -5.35
CA SER A 75 -18.93 6.65 -6.72
C SER A 75 -19.98 6.18 -7.73
N ASP A 76 -20.06 6.86 -8.88
CA ASP A 76 -20.89 6.45 -10.02
C ASP A 76 -20.47 5.08 -10.58
N TYR A 77 -19.23 4.66 -10.31
CA TYR A 77 -18.69 3.34 -10.66
C TYR A 77 -18.89 2.30 -9.54
N GLY A 78 -19.66 2.63 -8.50
CA GLY A 78 -19.78 1.85 -7.29
C GLY A 78 -18.48 1.82 -6.48
N VAL A 79 -18.56 1.34 -5.25
CA VAL A 79 -17.40 1.19 -4.36
C VAL A 79 -17.35 -0.26 -3.89
N TRP A 80 -16.16 -0.83 -4.00
CA TRP A 80 -15.78 -2.10 -3.41
C TRP A 80 -14.48 -1.90 -2.61
N GLY A 81 -13.89 -2.99 -2.14
CA GLY A 81 -12.81 -2.97 -1.16
C GLY A 81 -11.46 -2.47 -1.65
N ASP A 82 -10.43 -2.85 -0.87
CA ASP A 82 -9.02 -2.54 -1.04
C ASP A 82 -8.72 -1.03 -1.08
N PRO A 83 -9.11 -0.28 -0.03
CA PRO A 83 -8.92 1.15 -0.05
C PRO A 83 -7.43 1.51 0.07
N VAL A 84 -6.93 2.31 -0.87
CA VAL A 84 -5.57 2.89 -0.80
C VAL A 84 -5.69 4.41 -0.75
N VAL A 85 -5.35 4.99 0.40
CA VAL A 85 -5.24 6.43 0.56
C VAL A 85 -3.85 6.89 0.14
N GLY A 86 -3.81 7.90 -0.71
CA GLY A 86 -2.61 8.62 -1.11
C GLY A 86 -2.71 10.11 -0.84
N VAL A 87 -1.58 10.80 -0.89
CA VAL A 87 -1.53 12.26 -0.78
C VAL A 87 -0.44 12.80 -1.68
N ASP A 88 -0.73 13.89 -2.40
CA ASP A 88 0.25 14.57 -3.24
C ASP A 88 0.96 15.72 -2.49
N LYS A 89 1.95 16.33 -3.16
CA LYS A 89 2.70 17.46 -2.60
C LYS A 89 1.88 18.71 -2.27
N THR A 90 0.67 18.84 -2.82
CA THR A 90 -0.22 19.97 -2.54
C THR A 90 -1.10 19.72 -1.33
N GLY A 91 -1.07 18.50 -0.77
CA GLY A 91 -1.94 18.09 0.32
C GLY A 91 -3.33 17.68 -0.14
N ASP A 92 -3.50 17.40 -1.44
CA ASP A 92 -4.71 16.78 -1.95
C ASP A 92 -4.65 15.26 -1.72
N PHE A 93 -5.75 14.71 -1.22
CA PHE A 93 -5.86 13.29 -0.93
C PHE A 93 -6.49 12.51 -2.08
N TYR A 94 -6.10 11.25 -2.18
CA TYR A 94 -6.55 10.31 -3.18
C TYR A 94 -7.11 9.07 -2.48
N TYR A 95 -8.26 8.60 -2.92
CA TYR A 95 -8.89 7.38 -2.42
C TYR A 95 -9.06 6.44 -3.61
N PHE A 96 -8.22 5.42 -3.67
CA PHE A 96 -8.33 4.35 -4.64
C PHE A 96 -9.14 3.21 -4.06
N HIS A 97 -9.99 2.61 -4.89
CA HIS A 97 -10.78 1.46 -4.51
C HIS A 97 -11.17 0.63 -5.73
N LEU A 98 -11.56 -0.61 -5.47
CA LEU A 98 -12.15 -1.48 -6.47
C LEU A 98 -13.57 -1.00 -6.84
N SER A 99 -14.01 -1.24 -8.07
CA SER A 99 -15.35 -0.85 -8.53
C SER A 99 -16.41 -1.91 -8.23
N ASN A 100 -17.67 -1.50 -8.15
CA ASN A 100 -18.81 -2.42 -8.29
C ASN A 100 -19.98 -1.68 -8.93
N PRO A 101 -19.87 -1.34 -10.23
CA PRO A 101 -20.77 -0.40 -10.88
C PRO A 101 -22.18 -1.00 -11.04
N PRO A 102 -23.24 -0.18 -10.99
CA PRO A 102 -24.61 -0.65 -11.28
C PRO A 102 -24.77 -1.23 -12.69
N GLN A 103 -23.94 -0.78 -13.63
CA GLN A 103 -23.82 -1.30 -14.99
C GLN A 103 -22.34 -1.57 -15.29
N GLY A 104 -21.97 -2.84 -15.36
CA GLY A 104 -20.59 -3.30 -15.57
C GLY A 104 -20.39 -4.66 -14.92
N ASN A 105 -19.14 -4.99 -14.60
CA ASN A 105 -18.81 -6.22 -13.89
C ASN A 105 -18.23 -5.90 -12.51
N TRP A 106 -18.33 -6.86 -11.59
CA TRP A 106 -17.68 -6.78 -10.28
C TRP A 106 -16.18 -6.52 -10.47
N ILE A 107 -15.66 -5.51 -9.75
CA ILE A 107 -14.25 -5.07 -9.76
C ILE A 107 -13.65 -4.90 -11.15
N ASP A 108 -14.45 -4.40 -12.10
CA ASP A 108 -14.05 -4.28 -13.51
C ASP A 108 -13.01 -3.19 -13.79
N ARG A 109 -12.74 -2.30 -12.83
CA ARG A 109 -11.79 -1.19 -12.93
C ARG A 109 -11.31 -0.74 -11.55
N ILE A 110 -10.18 -0.05 -11.53
CA ILE A 110 -9.72 0.68 -10.33
C ILE A 110 -10.20 2.12 -10.43
N VAL A 111 -10.85 2.61 -9.39
CA VAL A 111 -11.40 3.98 -9.31
C VAL A 111 -10.48 4.83 -8.45
N CYS A 112 -10.32 6.10 -8.82
CA CYS A 112 -9.55 7.11 -8.12
C CYS A 112 -10.42 8.32 -7.80
N GLN A 113 -10.78 8.51 -6.54
CA GLN A 113 -11.46 9.73 -6.08
C GLN A 113 -10.43 10.71 -5.49
N LYS A 114 -10.62 12.00 -5.73
CA LYS A 114 -9.72 13.06 -5.25
C LYS A 114 -10.45 13.99 -4.28
N SER A 115 -9.79 14.36 -3.19
CA SER A 115 -10.24 15.36 -2.23
C SER A 115 -9.23 16.49 -2.13
N THR A 116 -9.71 17.73 -2.19
CA THR A 116 -8.89 18.95 -2.07
C THR A 116 -9.14 19.71 -0.77
N ASP A 117 -9.96 19.14 0.14
CA ASP A 117 -10.44 19.76 1.37
C ASP A 117 -10.13 18.93 2.63
N GLY A 118 -9.12 18.05 2.56
CA GLY A 118 -8.70 17.22 3.69
C GLY A 118 -9.58 16.01 3.95
N GLY A 119 -10.17 15.43 2.90
CA GLY A 119 -11.05 14.27 3.00
C GLY A 119 -12.46 14.60 3.51
N LEU A 120 -12.94 15.83 3.33
CA LEU A 120 -14.33 16.21 3.67
C LEU A 120 -15.27 15.93 2.51
N THR A 121 -14.84 16.22 1.28
CA THR A 121 -15.55 15.90 0.05
C THR A 121 -14.63 15.24 -0.97
N TRP A 122 -15.22 14.43 -1.84
CA TRP A 122 -14.52 13.63 -2.84
C TRP A 122 -15.13 13.86 -4.22
N SER A 123 -14.29 13.88 -5.26
CA SER A 123 -14.74 13.91 -6.64
C SER A 123 -15.52 12.63 -7.00
N PRO A 124 -16.35 12.64 -8.07
CA PRO A 124 -17.06 11.42 -8.52
C PRO A 124 -16.14 10.23 -8.85
N GLY A 125 -14.87 10.52 -9.15
CA GLY A 125 -13.83 9.55 -9.45
C GLY A 125 -13.47 9.48 -10.93
N THR A 126 -12.20 9.25 -11.21
CA THR A 126 -11.70 8.77 -12.50
C THR A 126 -11.38 7.28 -12.39
N TYR A 127 -10.97 6.62 -13.47
CA TYR A 127 -10.65 5.19 -13.41
C TYR A 127 -9.59 4.77 -14.43
N THR A 128 -9.01 3.59 -14.19
CA THR A 128 -8.18 2.86 -15.14
C THR A 128 -8.42 1.35 -15.02
N GLY A 129 -7.81 0.56 -15.91
CA GLY A 129 -7.87 -0.91 -15.85
C GLY A 129 -9.12 -1.56 -16.46
N LEU A 130 -10.14 -0.81 -16.90
CA LEU A 130 -11.33 -1.39 -17.53
C LEU A 130 -10.97 -2.22 -18.77
N ASN A 131 -11.22 -3.53 -18.72
CA ASN A 131 -10.87 -4.48 -19.77
C ASN A 131 -11.94 -5.57 -19.93
N GLY A 132 -13.05 -5.21 -20.57
CA GLY A 132 -14.18 -6.13 -20.77
C GLY A 132 -14.80 -6.57 -19.46
N THR A 133 -14.77 -7.88 -19.19
CA THR A 133 -15.34 -8.50 -17.97
C THR A 133 -14.28 -8.95 -16.98
N LYS A 134 -13.02 -8.56 -17.18
CA LYS A 134 -11.89 -8.95 -16.33
C LYS A 134 -11.96 -8.24 -14.99
N ALA A 135 -11.56 -8.96 -13.94
CA ALA A 135 -11.50 -8.45 -12.58
C ALA A 135 -10.13 -7.82 -12.32
N GLN A 136 -10.13 -6.70 -11.62
CA GLN A 136 -8.96 -5.97 -11.15
C GLN A 136 -8.95 -6.05 -9.63
N ASP A 137 -7.82 -6.40 -9.02
CA ASP A 137 -7.71 -6.55 -7.57
C ASP A 137 -6.33 -6.09 -7.07
N LYS A 138 -6.20 -5.89 -5.75
CA LYS A 138 -4.95 -5.58 -5.04
C LYS A 138 -4.14 -4.45 -5.68
N HIS A 139 -4.81 -3.32 -5.96
CA HIS A 139 -4.11 -2.14 -6.46
C HIS A 139 -3.29 -1.46 -5.36
N TRP A 140 -2.20 -0.82 -5.77
CA TRP A 140 -1.45 0.12 -4.93
C TRP A 140 -0.86 1.25 -5.77
N ALA A 141 -0.61 2.39 -5.12
CA ALA A 141 -0.17 3.62 -5.78
C ALA A 141 1.10 4.19 -5.17
N ALA A 142 1.96 4.73 -6.03
CA ALA A 142 3.10 5.58 -5.66
C ALA A 142 2.92 6.98 -6.25
N PHE A 143 3.36 8.00 -5.51
CA PHE A 143 3.18 9.41 -5.85
C PHE A 143 4.52 10.08 -6.13
N ASP A 144 4.71 10.59 -7.35
CA ASP A 144 5.84 11.46 -7.70
C ASP A 144 5.48 12.89 -7.28
N PHE A 145 5.96 13.27 -6.09
CA PHE A 145 5.73 14.58 -5.48
C PHE A 145 6.27 15.72 -6.34
N GLU A 146 7.35 15.51 -7.09
CA GLU A 146 7.94 16.56 -7.92
C GLU A 146 7.08 16.85 -9.15
N LYS A 147 6.47 15.82 -9.73
CA LYS A 147 5.81 15.94 -11.05
C LYS A 147 4.30 15.77 -11.03
N ASN A 148 3.68 15.64 -9.86
CA ASN A 148 2.24 15.44 -9.74
C ASN A 148 1.78 14.21 -10.55
N ALA A 149 2.62 13.16 -10.57
CA ALA A 149 2.34 11.91 -11.26
C ALA A 149 1.98 10.83 -10.24
N ILE A 150 1.12 9.91 -10.66
CA ILE A 150 0.68 8.78 -9.86
C ILE A 150 0.95 7.52 -10.66
N TYR A 151 1.62 6.56 -10.05
CA TYR A 151 1.97 5.27 -10.62
C TYR A 151 1.15 4.19 -9.92
N LEU A 152 0.29 3.51 -10.67
CA LEU A 152 -0.65 2.52 -10.14
C LEU A 152 -0.29 1.16 -10.70
N THR A 153 -0.21 0.16 -9.84
CA THR A 153 -0.10 -1.25 -10.20
C THR A 153 -1.18 -2.07 -9.53
N TRP A 154 -1.57 -3.19 -10.14
CA TRP A 154 -2.63 -4.08 -9.63
C TRP A 154 -2.58 -5.45 -10.32
N THR A 155 -3.30 -6.41 -9.76
CA THR A 155 -3.53 -7.74 -10.36
C THR A 155 -4.76 -7.71 -11.26
N GLN A 156 -4.64 -8.16 -12.51
CA GLN A 156 -5.79 -8.43 -13.38
C GLN A 156 -5.99 -9.92 -13.59
N PHE A 157 -7.20 -10.39 -13.29
CA PHE A 157 -7.65 -11.75 -13.56
C PHE A 157 -8.44 -11.81 -14.87
N ASN A 158 -8.13 -12.77 -15.74
CA ASN A 158 -9.02 -13.09 -16.88
C ASN A 158 -10.45 -13.37 -16.39
N ARG A 159 -10.54 -14.16 -15.31
CA ARG A 159 -11.77 -14.49 -14.59
C ARG A 159 -11.39 -14.91 -13.18
N TYR A 160 -11.69 -14.06 -12.19
CA TYR A 160 -11.37 -14.31 -10.80
C TYR A 160 -11.99 -15.63 -10.30
N GLY A 161 -11.22 -16.43 -9.57
CA GLY A 161 -11.58 -17.74 -9.04
C GLY A 161 -11.70 -18.86 -10.10
N SER A 162 -11.25 -18.62 -11.33
CA SER A 162 -11.32 -19.64 -12.40
C SER A 162 -10.26 -20.72 -12.21
N LEU A 163 -10.67 -21.98 -12.36
CA LEU A 163 -9.79 -23.15 -12.36
C LEU A 163 -9.39 -23.59 -13.78
N GLU A 164 -9.84 -22.86 -14.80
CA GLU A 164 -9.56 -23.20 -16.20
C GLU A 164 -8.08 -22.88 -16.53
N PRO A 165 -7.28 -23.83 -17.05
CA PRO A 165 -5.85 -23.61 -17.31
C PRO A 165 -5.52 -22.50 -18.32
N GLY A 166 -6.51 -22.03 -19.10
CA GLY A 166 -6.34 -20.92 -20.04
C GLY A 166 -6.57 -19.53 -19.40
N ASP A 167 -7.14 -19.48 -18.20
CA ASP A 167 -7.31 -18.26 -17.45
C ASP A 167 -6.04 -17.95 -16.64
N SER A 168 -5.69 -16.67 -16.56
CA SER A 168 -4.47 -16.21 -15.90
C SER A 168 -4.65 -14.87 -15.21
N SER A 169 -3.80 -14.64 -14.19
CA SER A 169 -3.57 -13.35 -13.57
C SER A 169 -2.32 -12.66 -14.16
N ASN A 170 -2.31 -11.33 -14.15
CA ASN A 170 -1.22 -10.51 -14.65
C ASN A 170 -1.05 -9.26 -13.81
N ILE A 171 0.18 -8.80 -13.60
CA ILE A 171 0.45 -7.50 -13.01
C ILE A 171 0.35 -6.43 -14.09
N LEU A 172 -0.54 -5.48 -13.87
CA LEU A 172 -0.75 -4.34 -14.74
C LEU A 172 -0.22 -3.05 -14.11
N PHE A 173 0.09 -2.10 -14.99
CA PHE A 173 0.54 -0.76 -14.66
C PHE A 173 -0.26 0.28 -15.43
N SER A 174 -0.54 1.41 -14.78
CA SER A 174 -1.02 2.63 -15.41
C SER A 174 -0.49 3.85 -14.66
N ARG A 175 -0.38 4.98 -15.34
CA ARG A 175 0.04 6.24 -14.75
C ARG A 175 -0.92 7.37 -15.04
N SER A 176 -1.02 8.29 -14.10
CA SER A 176 -1.56 9.63 -14.30
C SER A 176 -0.41 10.64 -14.24
N LEU A 177 -0.42 11.64 -15.12
CA LEU A 177 0.55 12.74 -15.16
C LEU A 177 -0.11 14.11 -14.87
N ASP A 178 -1.37 14.10 -14.45
CA ASP A 178 -2.21 15.26 -14.24
C ASP A 178 -2.98 15.19 -12.91
N GLY A 179 -2.38 14.53 -11.91
CA GLY A 179 -2.93 14.43 -10.57
C GLY A 179 -4.22 13.62 -10.50
N GLY A 180 -4.32 12.51 -11.24
CA GLY A 180 -5.44 11.57 -11.22
C GLY A 180 -6.61 11.96 -12.12
N MET A 181 -6.46 12.95 -13.01
CA MET A 181 -7.53 13.39 -13.91
C MET A 181 -7.66 12.51 -15.15
N THR A 182 -6.54 12.05 -15.69
CA THR A 182 -6.47 11.08 -16.78
C THR A 182 -5.43 10.01 -16.51
N TRP A 183 -5.61 8.86 -17.15
CA TRP A 183 -4.77 7.68 -16.98
C TRP A 183 -4.30 7.16 -18.33
N SER A 184 -3.07 6.63 -18.38
CA SER A 184 -2.59 5.88 -19.54
C SER A 184 -3.41 4.60 -19.77
N SER A 185 -3.29 4.02 -20.95
CA SER A 185 -3.71 2.63 -21.17
C SER A 185 -2.94 1.69 -20.24
N ALA A 186 -3.63 0.71 -19.66
CA ALA A 186 -2.99 -0.30 -18.83
C ALA A 186 -1.95 -1.11 -19.64
N LYS A 187 -0.78 -1.35 -19.04
CA LYS A 187 0.30 -2.16 -19.60
C LYS A 187 0.53 -3.36 -18.70
N ARG A 188 0.67 -4.56 -19.27
CA ARG A 188 1.18 -5.72 -18.54
C ARG A 188 2.67 -5.55 -18.32
N ILE A 189 3.14 -5.73 -17.08
CA ILE A 189 4.56 -5.59 -16.74
C ILE A 189 5.24 -6.94 -16.47
N ASN A 190 4.54 -7.92 -15.89
CA ASN A 190 5.11 -9.25 -15.63
C ASN A 190 5.26 -10.10 -16.90
N GLN A 191 6.37 -10.83 -17.04
CA GLN A 191 6.55 -11.78 -18.14
C GLN A 191 5.93 -13.14 -17.87
N VAL A 192 5.98 -13.63 -16.63
CA VAL A 192 5.33 -14.90 -16.23
C VAL A 192 3.99 -14.62 -15.56
N ALA A 193 2.93 -15.17 -16.13
CA ALA A 193 1.56 -15.04 -15.63
C ALA A 193 1.29 -16.05 -14.52
N GLY A 194 0.38 -15.68 -13.62
CA GLY A 194 -0.15 -16.59 -12.60
C GLY A 194 -1.47 -17.23 -13.03
N ASP A 195 -2.04 -18.08 -12.17
CA ASP A 195 -3.41 -18.57 -12.32
C ASP A 195 -4.44 -17.56 -11.78
N CYS A 196 -5.72 -17.92 -11.77
CA CYS A 196 -6.80 -17.03 -11.33
C CYS A 196 -7.39 -17.40 -9.95
N ILE A 197 -6.68 -18.18 -9.14
CA ILE A 197 -7.27 -18.82 -7.95
C ILE A 197 -7.33 -17.85 -6.74
N ASP A 198 -6.55 -16.77 -6.73
CA ASP A 198 -6.28 -15.93 -5.54
C ASP A 198 -5.58 -16.74 -4.44
N ASP A 199 -4.48 -17.38 -4.85
CA ASP A 199 -3.63 -18.27 -4.05
C ASP A 199 -2.20 -18.26 -4.63
N ASP A 200 -1.28 -19.07 -4.10
CA ASP A 200 0.17 -19.03 -4.32
C ASP A 200 0.67 -18.84 -5.77
N ASN A 201 -0.05 -19.38 -6.75
CA ASN A 201 0.30 -19.29 -8.17
C ASN A 201 -0.25 -18.04 -8.86
N THR A 202 -1.11 -17.26 -8.22
CA THR A 202 -1.59 -15.97 -8.72
C THR A 202 -0.48 -14.93 -8.58
N VAL A 203 -0.27 -14.11 -9.62
CA VAL A 203 0.67 -12.98 -9.51
C VAL A 203 -0.01 -11.83 -8.79
N GLU A 204 0.50 -11.44 -7.63
CA GLU A 204 -0.20 -10.49 -6.74
C GLU A 204 0.77 -9.75 -5.80
N GLY A 205 0.28 -8.71 -5.12
CA GLY A 205 1.08 -7.92 -4.19
C GLY A 205 1.99 -6.90 -4.88
N ALA A 206 1.60 -6.42 -6.06
CA ALA A 206 2.35 -5.42 -6.80
C ALA A 206 2.26 -4.04 -6.15
N VAL A 207 3.18 -3.77 -5.21
CA VAL A 207 3.28 -2.49 -4.51
C VAL A 207 4.39 -1.63 -5.13
N PRO A 208 4.08 -0.53 -5.83
CA PRO A 208 5.09 0.29 -6.47
C PRO A 208 5.72 1.28 -5.48
N CYS A 209 6.99 1.62 -5.71
CA CYS A 209 7.66 2.73 -5.07
C CYS A 209 8.49 3.54 -6.09
N ILE A 210 8.96 4.71 -5.66
CA ILE A 210 9.69 5.66 -6.51
C ILE A 210 11.11 5.84 -5.99
N GLY A 211 12.08 5.77 -6.90
CA GLY A 211 13.50 6.04 -6.61
C GLY A 211 13.86 7.54 -6.65
N PRO A 212 15.07 7.91 -6.18
CA PRO A 212 15.51 9.31 -6.11
C PRO A 212 15.52 10.07 -7.44
N ASN A 213 15.62 9.38 -8.58
CA ASN A 213 15.58 9.99 -9.91
C ASN A 213 14.26 9.70 -10.64
N ASN A 214 13.21 9.34 -9.90
CA ASN A 214 11.88 8.98 -10.40
C ASN A 214 11.84 7.69 -11.21
N GLU A 215 12.77 6.78 -10.91
CA GLU A 215 12.62 5.37 -11.25
C GLU A 215 11.35 4.82 -10.58
N ILE A 216 10.70 3.87 -11.24
CA ILE A 216 9.61 3.09 -10.66
C ILE A 216 10.15 1.71 -10.38
N TYR A 217 9.86 1.20 -9.20
CA TYR A 217 10.31 -0.09 -8.68
C TYR A 217 9.09 -0.84 -8.15
N VAL A 218 8.89 -2.07 -8.59
CA VAL A 218 7.72 -2.88 -8.22
C VAL A 218 8.15 -4.32 -8.04
N SER A 219 7.79 -4.93 -6.91
CA SER A 219 7.87 -6.37 -6.72
C SER A 219 6.49 -6.99 -6.58
N TRP A 220 6.37 -8.27 -6.91
CA TRP A 220 5.16 -9.07 -6.69
C TRP A 220 5.54 -10.53 -6.41
N ALA A 221 4.61 -11.27 -5.79
CA ALA A 221 4.72 -12.71 -5.63
C ALA A 221 3.99 -13.44 -6.77
N GLY A 222 4.33 -14.71 -7.00
CA GLY A 222 3.63 -15.59 -7.94
C GLY A 222 4.38 -16.90 -8.16
N PRO A 223 4.21 -17.57 -9.31
CA PRO A 223 4.73 -18.91 -9.55
C PRO A 223 6.28 -18.98 -9.60
N GLU A 224 6.96 -17.85 -9.77
CA GLU A 224 8.43 -17.75 -9.75
C GLU A 224 8.98 -17.32 -8.37
N GLY A 225 8.15 -17.29 -7.33
CA GLY A 225 8.48 -16.70 -6.05
C GLY A 225 8.27 -15.19 -6.07
N ILE A 226 9.17 -14.44 -5.42
CA ILE A 226 9.16 -12.98 -5.47
C ILE A 226 10.07 -12.53 -6.60
N VAL A 227 9.51 -11.72 -7.48
CA VAL A 227 10.22 -11.09 -8.59
C VAL A 227 10.03 -9.58 -8.54
N PHE A 228 10.83 -8.88 -9.33
CA PHE A 228 10.92 -7.43 -9.33
C PHE A 228 11.16 -6.88 -10.74
N ASP A 229 10.55 -5.75 -11.07
CA ASP A 229 10.80 -5.02 -12.30
C ASP A 229 10.91 -3.51 -12.03
N LYS A 230 11.46 -2.78 -12.99
CA LYS A 230 11.67 -1.34 -12.91
C LYS A 230 11.41 -0.63 -14.21
N SER A 231 11.07 0.65 -14.08
CA SER A 231 11.04 1.59 -15.17
C SER A 231 11.91 2.80 -14.88
N LEU A 232 12.67 3.25 -15.89
CA LEU A 232 13.53 4.44 -15.81
C LEU A 232 12.97 5.63 -16.62
N ASP A 233 11.81 5.46 -17.24
CA ASP A 233 11.16 6.44 -18.11
C ASP A 233 9.69 6.65 -17.70
N ARG A 234 9.43 6.61 -16.39
CA ARG A 234 8.12 6.83 -15.76
C ARG A 234 7.05 5.80 -16.16
N GLY A 235 7.45 4.58 -16.50
CA GLY A 235 6.56 3.48 -16.89
C GLY A 235 6.27 3.44 -18.39
N ASP A 236 7.08 4.10 -19.23
CA ASP A 236 6.97 3.95 -20.68
C ASP A 236 7.49 2.59 -21.14
N THR A 237 8.65 2.19 -20.62
CA THR A 237 9.26 0.89 -20.81
C THR A 237 9.61 0.25 -19.47
N TRP A 238 9.73 -1.07 -19.50
CA TRP A 238 10.04 -1.96 -18.38
C TRP A 238 11.16 -2.92 -18.79
N LEU A 239 11.72 -3.68 -17.86
CA LEU A 239 12.73 -4.67 -18.25
C LEU A 239 12.11 -5.71 -19.18
N LYS A 240 12.97 -6.32 -19.98
CA LYS A 240 12.54 -7.41 -20.86
C LYS A 240 12.28 -8.70 -20.08
N GLU A 241 13.03 -8.89 -18.99
CA GLU A 241 12.96 -10.05 -18.11
C GLU A 241 12.91 -9.54 -16.67
N ASP A 242 11.97 -10.08 -15.90
CA ASP A 242 11.76 -9.82 -14.49
C ASP A 242 13.01 -10.28 -13.71
N ILE A 243 13.37 -9.54 -12.66
CA ILE A 243 14.50 -9.86 -11.80
C ILE A 243 13.99 -10.75 -10.67
N PHE A 244 14.48 -11.98 -10.62
CA PHE A 244 14.26 -12.87 -9.47
C PHE A 244 14.85 -12.28 -8.19
N VAL A 245 14.06 -12.27 -7.11
CA VAL A 245 14.47 -11.79 -5.79
C VAL A 245 14.73 -12.97 -4.86
N THR A 246 13.73 -13.82 -4.65
CA THR A 246 13.82 -14.98 -3.76
C THR A 246 12.75 -16.01 -4.09
N GLU A 247 13.02 -17.27 -3.75
CA GLU A 247 11.97 -18.27 -3.64
C GLU A 247 11.02 -17.90 -2.50
N MET A 248 9.78 -18.37 -2.61
CA MET A 248 8.74 -18.22 -1.60
C MET A 248 8.13 -19.60 -1.30
N PRO A 249 8.85 -20.45 -0.53
CA PRO A 249 8.41 -21.82 -0.28
C PRO A 249 7.12 -21.83 0.53
N GLY A 250 6.16 -22.66 0.11
CA GLY A 250 4.80 -22.65 0.68
C GLY A 250 3.91 -21.51 0.17
N GLY A 251 4.46 -20.63 -0.69
CA GLY A 251 3.74 -19.56 -1.36
C GLY A 251 3.38 -18.37 -0.47
N TRP A 252 2.57 -17.46 -1.01
CA TRP A 252 2.22 -16.21 -0.35
C TRP A 252 0.93 -16.32 0.46
N ALA A 253 0.10 -17.34 0.24
CA ALA A 253 -1.11 -17.58 1.01
C ALA A 253 -0.85 -18.66 2.06
N TYR A 254 -1.02 -18.32 3.33
CA TYR A 254 -0.77 -19.26 4.43
C TYR A 254 -1.65 -18.96 5.64
N SER A 255 -1.68 -19.89 6.57
CA SER A 255 -2.49 -19.81 7.80
C SER A 255 -1.64 -19.36 8.98
N ILE A 256 -2.17 -18.44 9.78
CA ILE A 256 -1.65 -18.12 11.11
C ILE A 256 -2.78 -18.42 12.10
N PRO A 257 -2.54 -19.16 13.19
CA PRO A 257 -3.57 -19.45 14.19
C PRO A 257 -4.29 -18.18 14.64
N GLU A 258 -5.63 -18.26 14.72
CA GLU A 258 -6.53 -17.18 15.14
C GLU A 258 -6.60 -15.95 14.20
N ILE A 259 -5.89 -15.95 13.07
CA ILE A 259 -6.01 -14.94 12.02
C ILE A 259 -6.84 -15.49 10.87
N GLN A 260 -7.91 -14.77 10.48
CA GLN A 260 -8.85 -15.24 9.46
C GLN A 260 -8.21 -15.44 8.08
N ARG A 261 -7.31 -14.54 7.67
CA ARG A 261 -6.57 -14.58 6.39
C ARG A 261 -5.23 -13.89 6.60
N ALA A 262 -4.15 -14.51 6.13
CA ALA A 262 -2.82 -13.93 6.10
C ALA A 262 -2.24 -14.09 4.69
N ASN A 263 -1.44 -13.12 4.28
CA ASN A 263 -0.66 -13.20 3.06
C ASN A 263 0.72 -12.61 3.27
N GLY A 264 1.71 -13.18 2.58
CA GLY A 264 3.11 -12.77 2.62
C GLY A 264 3.51 -11.90 1.45
N LEU A 265 2.55 -11.21 0.85
CA LEU A 265 2.77 -10.40 -0.34
C LEU A 265 3.89 -9.37 -0.12
N PRO A 266 4.75 -9.14 -1.12
CA PRO A 266 5.87 -8.24 -0.95
C PRO A 266 5.42 -6.78 -0.93
N VAL A 267 6.13 -5.95 -0.18
CA VAL A 267 5.98 -4.50 -0.17
C VAL A 267 7.32 -3.88 -0.54
N THR A 268 7.34 -3.09 -1.63
CA THR A 268 8.54 -2.41 -2.10
C THR A 268 8.63 -0.99 -1.54
N ALA A 269 9.83 -0.59 -1.10
CA ALA A 269 10.16 0.79 -0.76
C ALA A 269 11.54 1.17 -1.33
N CYS A 270 11.77 2.46 -1.54
CA CYS A 270 13.08 2.97 -1.91
C CYS A 270 13.47 4.14 -1.01
N ASP A 271 14.72 4.15 -0.55
CA ASP A 271 15.24 5.28 0.21
C ASP A 271 15.43 6.50 -0.69
N VAL A 272 14.62 7.52 -0.44
CA VAL A 272 14.67 8.83 -1.13
C VAL A 272 15.16 9.95 -0.23
N SER A 273 15.76 9.62 0.92
CA SER A 273 16.18 10.59 1.94
C SER A 273 17.37 11.46 1.55
N GLY A 274 18.16 11.06 0.54
CA GLY A 274 19.45 11.67 0.22
C GLY A 274 20.59 11.28 1.19
N GLY A 275 20.35 10.33 2.09
CA GLY A 275 21.34 9.77 3.01
C GLY A 275 22.28 8.73 2.39
N GLU A 276 23.05 8.04 3.23
CA GLU A 276 24.02 7.01 2.81
C GLU A 276 23.38 5.85 2.03
N HIS A 277 22.12 5.53 2.32
CA HIS A 277 21.37 4.46 1.67
C HIS A 277 20.46 4.97 0.54
N SER A 278 20.53 6.25 0.16
CA SER A 278 19.68 6.81 -0.90
C SER A 278 19.78 6.00 -2.18
N GLY A 279 18.63 5.58 -2.72
CA GLY A 279 18.51 4.70 -3.88
C GLY A 279 18.50 3.20 -3.54
N THR A 280 18.65 2.82 -2.27
CA THR A 280 18.48 1.42 -1.84
C THR A 280 17.01 1.04 -1.98
N ILE A 281 16.77 -0.11 -2.60
CA ILE A 281 15.44 -0.72 -2.74
C ILE A 281 15.31 -1.77 -1.65
N TYR A 282 14.21 -1.72 -0.92
CA TYR A 282 13.84 -2.66 0.13
C TYR A 282 12.58 -3.39 -0.32
N ILE A 283 12.57 -4.71 -0.17
CA ILE A 283 11.40 -5.55 -0.43
C ILE A 283 11.18 -6.35 0.85
N ASN A 284 10.14 -6.02 1.61
CA ASN A 284 9.77 -6.84 2.76
C ASN A 284 8.66 -7.82 2.38
N TRP A 285 8.71 -9.03 2.94
CA TRP A 285 7.70 -10.06 2.75
C TRP A 285 7.66 -10.96 4.00
N SER A 286 6.73 -11.90 4.03
CA SER A 286 6.72 -12.96 5.04
C SER A 286 6.51 -14.32 4.41
N ASP A 287 7.04 -15.35 5.05
CA ASP A 287 6.76 -16.75 4.71
C ASP A 287 6.93 -17.66 5.93
N GLN A 288 6.67 -18.94 5.72
CA GLN A 288 6.74 -20.00 6.73
C GLN A 288 7.84 -21.02 6.39
N ARG A 289 8.95 -20.57 5.79
CA ARG A 289 10.03 -21.46 5.32
C ARG A 289 10.69 -22.27 6.45
N ASN A 290 10.56 -21.79 7.69
CA ASN A 290 11.09 -22.44 8.89
C ASN A 290 10.05 -23.34 9.60
N GLY A 291 8.80 -23.35 9.13
CA GLY A 291 7.71 -24.18 9.63
C GLY A 291 6.36 -23.47 9.60
N GLU A 292 5.26 -24.22 9.54
CA GLU A 292 3.89 -23.69 9.47
C GLU A 292 3.46 -22.87 10.71
N ASP A 293 4.16 -23.04 11.84
CA ASP A 293 3.96 -22.27 13.07
C ASP A 293 5.03 -21.17 13.26
N ASP A 294 5.91 -20.96 12.27
CA ASP A 294 7.05 -20.03 12.32
C ASP A 294 6.97 -19.04 11.16
N THR A 295 6.11 -18.03 11.30
CA THR A 295 5.96 -16.95 10.32
C THR A 295 7.00 -15.86 10.59
N ASP A 296 7.97 -15.77 9.70
CA ASP A 296 9.03 -14.76 9.74
C ASP A 296 8.75 -13.59 8.80
N ILE A 297 9.30 -12.43 9.14
CA ILE A 297 9.29 -11.22 8.32
C ILE A 297 10.72 -11.00 7.79
N TRP A 298 10.84 -10.84 6.48
CA TRP A 298 12.09 -10.67 5.76
C TRP A 298 12.22 -9.25 5.20
N LEU A 299 13.44 -8.81 4.94
CA LEU A 299 13.80 -7.52 4.33
C LEU A 299 15.00 -7.68 3.38
#